data_AF-A0A5P0Z1B4-F1
#
_entry.id   AF-A0A5P0Z1B4-F1
#
_cell.length_a   1.000
_cell.length_b   1.000
_cell.length_c   1.000
_cell.angle_alpha   90.00
_cell.angle_beta   90.00
_cell.angle_gamma   90.00
#
_symmetry.space_group_name_H-M   'P 1'
#
loop_
_entity.id
_entity.type
_entity.pdbx_description
1 polymer ?
#
loop_
_entity_poly.entity_id
_entity_poly.type
_entity_poly.pdbx_seq_one_letter_code
_entity_poly.pdbx_strand_id
1 'polypeptide(L)'
;MTERQDLRGGVNIVRRHGGAVHRPTSPATPAIHRLLHHLHDHGFHAAPRPLGLTADGDERLTFLEGDVPDTLTPDLRTPALLTST
;
A
#
# COMPACT_ATOMS: atom_id res chain seq x y z
N MET A 1 -0.94 19.29 11.69
CA MET A 1 -0.85 19.51 10.23
C MET A 1 -0.12 18.30 9.68
N THR A 2 -0.84 17.35 9.08
CA THR A 2 -0.24 16.08 8.66
C THR A 2 0.60 16.31 7.41
N GLU A 3 1.91 16.06 7.49
CA GLU A 3 2.84 16.26 6.38
C GLU A 3 2.43 15.41 5.17
N ARG A 4 2.47 16.02 3.98
CA ARG A 4 2.19 15.36 2.71
C ARG A 4 3.51 14.98 2.05
N GLN A 5 3.68 13.70 1.76
CA GLN A 5 4.84 13.17 1.06
C GLN A 5 4.38 12.52 -0.26
N ASP A 6 5.00 12.89 -1.38
CA ASP A 6 4.75 12.25 -2.66
C ASP A 6 5.68 11.03 -2.80
N LEU A 7 5.10 9.84 -2.90
CA LEU A 7 5.79 8.58 -3.09
C LEU A 7 5.74 8.19 -4.57
N ARG A 8 6.92 7.91 -5.13
CA ARG A 8 7.08 7.51 -6.54
C ARG A 8 7.55 6.06 -6.60
N GLY A 9 6.71 5.20 -7.15
CA GLY A 9 7.00 3.79 -7.37
C GLY A 9 5.95 3.18 -8.29
N GLY A 10 6.38 2.61 -9.42
CA GLY A 10 5.47 2.11 -10.46
C GLY A 10 4.90 3.22 -11.36
N VAL A 11 3.67 3.02 -11.85
CA VAL A 11 3.04 3.90 -12.88
C VAL A 11 2.23 5.07 -12.29
N ASN A 12 1.92 5.07 -11.00
CA ASN A 12 1.02 6.04 -10.37
C ASN A 12 1.77 6.93 -9.37
N ILE A 13 1.30 8.18 -9.22
CA ILE A 13 1.73 9.07 -8.14
C ILE A 13 0.90 8.73 -6.91
N VAL A 14 1.56 8.34 -5.82
CA VAL A 14 0.92 8.02 -4.53
C VAL A 14 1.25 9.12 -3.54
N ARG A 15 0.25 9.61 -2.80
CA ARG A 15 0.42 10.70 -1.84
C ARG A 15 0.20 10.20 -0.43
N ARG A 16 1.22 10.23 0.41
CA ARG A 16 1.12 9.89 1.84
C ARG A 16 0.66 11.12 2.61
N HIS A 17 -0.34 10.91 3.48
CA HIS A 17 -0.85 11.86 4.45
C HIS A 17 -0.84 11.18 5.82
N GLY A 18 0.27 11.28 6.54
CA GLY A 18 0.44 10.64 7.85
C GLY A 18 0.40 9.11 7.74
N GLY A 19 -0.56 8.47 8.41
CA GLY A 19 -0.74 7.01 8.38
C GLY A 19 -1.51 6.46 7.18
N ALA A 20 -1.83 7.29 6.18
CA ALA A 20 -2.60 6.87 5.01
C ALA A 20 -1.92 7.27 3.70
N VAL A 21 -2.19 6.51 2.65
CA VAL A 21 -1.81 6.83 1.27
C VAL A 21 -3.04 7.01 0.40
N HIS A 22 -2.97 7.99 -0.48
CA HIS A 22 -3.99 8.35 -1.45
C HIS A 22 -3.44 7.98 -2.82
N ARG A 23 -4.18 7.19 -3.59
CA ARG A 23 -3.79 6.85 -4.97
C ARG A 23 -5.00 6.91 -5.91
N PRO A 24 -4.79 7.14 -7.21
CA PRO A 24 -5.88 7.15 -8.17
C PRO A 24 -6.64 5.82 -8.18
N THR A 25 -7.97 5.88 -8.23
CA THR A 25 -8.80 4.68 -8.40
C THR A 25 -8.73 4.13 -9.82
N SER A 26 -8.91 2.82 -9.96
CA SER A 26 -9.20 2.14 -11.22
C SER A 26 -10.56 1.43 -11.17
N PRO A 27 -11.10 0.93 -12.31
CA PRO A 27 -12.30 0.08 -12.30
C PRO A 27 -12.20 -1.16 -11.40
N ALA A 28 -10.98 -1.63 -11.11
CA ALA A 28 -10.74 -2.77 -10.23
C ALA A 28 -10.74 -2.41 -8.73
N THR A 29 -10.79 -1.12 -8.37
CA THR A 29 -10.74 -0.65 -6.96
C THR A 29 -11.71 -1.39 -6.04
N PRO A 30 -13.00 -1.60 -6.41
CA PRO A 30 -13.94 -2.30 -5.53
C PRO A 30 -13.53 -3.74 -5.24
N ALA A 31 -12.99 -4.45 -6.25
CA ALA A 31 -12.51 -5.83 -6.07
C ALA A 31 -11.24 -5.87 -5.21
N ILE A 32 -10.33 -4.92 -5.39
CA ILE A 32 -9.12 -4.78 -4.59
C ILE A 32 -9.49 -4.52 -3.12
N HIS A 33 -10.40 -3.58 -2.85
CA HIS A 33 -10.83 -3.27 -1.48
C HIS A 33 -11.45 -4.49 -0.80
N ARG A 34 -12.31 -5.24 -1.51
CA ARG A 34 -12.87 -6.50 -1.00
C ARG A 34 -11.79 -7.53 -0.64
N LEU A 35 -10.78 -7.69 -1.50
CA LEU A 35 -9.67 -8.61 -1.22
C LEU A 35 -8.88 -8.17 0.01
N LEU A 36 -8.53 -6.89 0.11
CA LEU A 36 -7.76 -6.36 1.24
C LEU A 36 -8.52 -6.46 2.57
N HIS A 37 -9.83 -6.24 2.58
CA HIS A 37 -10.66 -6.52 3.75
C HIS A 37 -10.64 -8.00 4.12
N HIS A 38 -10.85 -8.89 3.15
CA HIS A 38 -10.81 -10.33 3.40
C HIS A 38 -9.47 -10.78 4.02
N LEU A 39 -8.34 -10.29 3.49
CA LEU A 39 -7.02 -10.58 4.04
C LEU A 39 -6.90 -10.12 5.49
N HIS A 40 -7.31 -8.88 5.77
CA HIS A 40 -7.25 -8.32 7.12
C HIS A 40 -8.13 -9.11 8.11
N ASP A 41 -9.36 -9.45 7.70
CA ASP A 41 -10.33 -10.20 8.51
C ASP A 41 -9.84 -11.63 8.81
N HIS A 42 -8.93 -12.17 7.98
CA HIS A 42 -8.32 -13.49 8.16
C HIS A 42 -6.91 -13.42 8.77
N GLY A 43 -6.54 -12.28 9.38
CA GLY A 43 -5.30 -12.13 10.15
C GLY A 43 -4.05 -11.80 9.33
N PHE A 44 -4.19 -11.57 8.02
CA PHE A 44 -3.08 -11.10 7.19
C PHE A 44 -2.96 -9.57 7.28
N HIS A 45 -2.13 -9.10 8.22
CA HIS A 45 -1.95 -7.67 8.49
C HIS A 45 -0.77 -7.02 7.74
N ALA A 46 -0.02 -7.80 6.94
CA ALA A 46 1.07 -7.31 6.10
C ALA A 46 0.57 -6.65 4.78
N ALA A 47 -0.75 -6.59 4.56
CA ALA A 47 -1.37 -5.84 3.47
C ALA A 47 -1.99 -4.54 3.97
N PRO A 48 -2.09 -3.50 3.12
CA PRO A 48 -2.75 -2.25 3.52
C PRO A 48 -4.27 -2.46 3.65
N ARG A 49 -4.89 -1.75 4.58
CA ARG A 49 -6.34 -1.77 4.79
C ARG A 49 -7.01 -0.60 4.04
N PRO A 50 -8.11 -0.84 3.31
CA PRO A 50 -8.92 0.24 2.74
C PRO A 50 -9.52 1.13 3.82
N LEU A 51 -9.47 2.44 3.60
CA LEU A 51 -10.05 3.49 4.44
C LEU A 51 -11.20 4.23 3.74
N GLY A 52 -11.56 3.81 2.52
CA GLY A 52 -12.60 4.43 1.69
C GLY A 52 -12.03 5.26 0.54
N LEU A 53 -12.86 6.12 -0.03
CA LEU A 53 -12.49 7.07 -1.09
C LEU A 53 -12.37 8.50 -0.52
N THR A 54 -11.56 9.33 -1.17
CA THR A 54 -11.53 10.78 -0.92
C THR A 54 -12.71 11.47 -1.62
N ALA A 55 -12.94 12.74 -1.29
CA ALA A 55 -13.89 13.58 -2.00
C ALA A 55 -13.55 13.73 -3.50
N ASP A 56 -12.26 13.72 -3.83
CA ASP A 56 -11.76 13.84 -5.21
C ASP A 56 -11.75 12.50 -5.96
N GLY A 57 -12.21 11.42 -5.32
CA GLY A 57 -12.33 10.10 -5.93
C GLY A 57 -11.06 9.24 -5.88
N ASP A 58 -9.99 9.66 -5.19
CA ASP A 58 -8.84 8.79 -4.93
C ASP A 58 -9.20 7.72 -3.90
N GLU A 59 -8.59 6.54 -3.97
CA GLU A 59 -8.70 5.56 -2.89
C GLU A 59 -7.71 5.89 -1.77
N ARG A 60 -8.16 5.70 -0.53
CA ARG A 60 -7.34 5.79 0.68
C ARG A 60 -7.06 4.41 1.25
N LEU A 61 -5.79 4.12 1.47
CA LEU A 61 -5.32 2.90 2.12
C LEU A 61 -4.43 3.26 3.32
N THR A 62 -4.29 2.37 4.29
CA THR A 62 -3.26 2.54 5.34
C THR A 62 -1.87 2.51 4.74
N PHE A 63 -0.96 3.34 5.26
CA PHE A 63 0.46 3.22 4.96
C PHE A 63 1.04 1.99 5.67
N LEU A 64 1.92 1.25 4.99
CA LEU A 64 2.70 0.18 5.59
C LEU A 64 4.11 0.70 5.83
N GLU A 65 4.54 0.67 7.09
CA GLU A 65 5.92 1.01 7.44
C GLU A 65 6.86 -0.09 6.92
N GLY A 66 7.97 0.32 6.33
CA GLY A 66 8.97 -0.58 5.77
C GLY A 66 9.81 0.10 4.69
N ASP A 67 10.92 -0.53 4.35
CA ASP A 67 11.86 -0.04 3.34
C ASP A 67 11.63 -0.76 2.01
N VAL A 68 11.52 0.02 0.94
CA VAL A 68 11.49 -0.51 -0.43
C VAL A 68 12.84 -0.23 -1.08
N PRO A 69 13.63 -1.26 -1.40
CA PRO A 69 14.91 -1.05 -2.06
C PRO A 69 14.69 -0.64 -3.52
N ASP A 70 15.49 0.32 -4.00
CA ASP A 70 15.46 0.79 -5.40
C ASP A 70 15.76 -0.34 -6.41
N THR A 71 16.48 -1.37 -5.97
CA THR A 71 16.79 -2.55 -6.77
C THR A 71 16.85 -3.79 -5.87
N LEU A 72 16.21 -4.87 -6.31
CA LEU A 72 16.34 -6.18 -5.68
C LEU A 72 17.73 -6.74 -5.97
N THR A 73 18.66 -6.62 -5.02
CA THR A 73 19.98 -7.24 -5.07
C THR A 73 19.87 -8.77 -4.97
N PRO A 74 20.90 -9.54 -5.40
CA PRO A 74 20.87 -11.01 -5.29
C PRO A 74 20.56 -11.51 -3.87
N ASP A 75 21.07 -10.84 -2.84
CA ASP A 75 20.85 -11.19 -1.43
C ASP A 75 19.38 -11.02 -1.00
N LEU A 76 18.66 -10.08 -1.62
CA LEU A 76 17.23 -9.86 -1.42
C LEU A 76 16.37 -10.81 -2.27
N ARG A 77 16.91 -11.46 -3.31
CA ARG A 77 16.17 -12.40 -4.17
C ARG A 77 16.25 -13.83 -3.68
N THR A 78 16.09 -14.03 -2.37
CA THR A 78 16.22 -15.34 -1.74
C THR A 78 14.90 -15.76 -1.08
N PRO A 79 14.57 -17.07 -1.05
CA PRO A 79 13.42 -17.55 -0.28
C PRO A 79 13.51 -17.22 1.21
N ALA A 80 14.73 -17.07 1.75
CA ALA A 80 14.96 -16.68 3.13
C ALA A 80 14.33 -15.31 3.47
N LEU A 81 14.33 -14.36 2.53
CA LEU A 81 13.67 -13.06 2.70
C LEU A 81 12.15 -13.20 2.87
N LEU A 82 11.52 -14.22 2.28
CA LEU A 82 10.07 -14.44 2.43
C LEU A 82 9.70 -14.90 3.85
N THR A 83 10.68 -15.42 4.59
CA THR A 83 10.52 -15.93 5.96
C THR A 83 11.19 -15.05 7.01
N SER A 84 11.87 -13.97 6.62
CA SER A 84 12.46 -13.04 7.58
C SER A 84 11.33 -12.28 8.29
N THR A 85 11.34 -12.35 9.63
CA THR A 85 10.36 -11.72 10.52
C THR A 85 10.95 -10.47 11.16
#